data_AF-A0A969Y8I8-F1
#
_entry.id   AF-A0A969Y8I8-F1
#
_cell.length_a   1.000
_cell.length_b   1.000
_cell.length_c   1.000
_cell.angle_alpha   90.00
_cell.angle_beta   90.00
_cell.angle_gamma   90.00
#
_symmetry.space_group_name_H-M   'P 1'
#
loop_
_entity.id
_entity.type
_entity.pdbx_description
1 polymer ?
#
loop_
_entity_poly.entity_id
_entity_poly.type
_entity_poly.pdbx_seq_one_letter_code
_entity_poly.pdbx_strand_id
1 'polypeptide(L)'
;MEDKSQRLPAHPLAAVPGLDPQALAAFKGRWIETVEQVLSLSATTEGREGLRRLLGCDQEQLEELLAQLSAAVGPETARVLRQPQAGGECGLLLTDEHKKKHGLS
;
A
#
# COMPACT_ATOMS: atom_id res chain seq x y z
N MET A 1 29.63 -7.32 8.40
CA MET A 1 28.58 -6.31 8.24
C MET A 1 27.32 -7.06 7.86
N GLU A 2 26.47 -7.34 8.84
CA GLU A 2 25.19 -8.03 8.60
C GLU A 2 24.22 -7.01 8.01
N ASP A 3 23.80 -7.25 6.77
CA ASP A 3 22.68 -6.54 6.14
C ASP A 3 21.40 -6.89 6.92
N LYS A 4 21.05 -6.05 7.88
CA LYS A 4 19.79 -6.15 8.62
C LYS A 4 18.70 -5.45 7.81
N SER A 5 18.49 -5.87 6.56
CA SER A 5 17.22 -5.66 5.88
C SER A 5 16.16 -6.49 6.60
N GLN A 6 15.69 -6.00 7.76
CA GLN A 6 14.54 -6.57 8.45
C GLN A 6 13.35 -6.44 7.51
N ARG A 7 13.08 -7.49 6.73
CA ARG A 7 11.83 -7.59 5.99
C ARG A 7 10.72 -7.53 7.03
N LEU A 8 9.82 -6.56 6.86
CA LEU A 8 8.61 -6.53 7.67
C LEU A 8 7.92 -7.90 7.53
N PRO A 9 7.44 -8.50 8.62
CA PRO A 9 6.69 -9.74 8.55
C PRO A 9 5.50 -9.52 7.61
N ALA A 10 5.41 -10.35 6.57
CA ALA A 10 4.33 -10.28 5.60
C ALA A 10 3.13 -11.05 6.15
N HIS A 11 2.01 -10.37 6.39
CA HIS A 11 0.79 -10.98 6.88
C HIS A 11 -0.07 -11.37 5.68
N PRO A 12 -0.29 -12.67 5.41
CA PRO A 12 -1.12 -13.09 4.29
C PRO A 12 -2.57 -12.62 4.46
N LEU A 13 -3.18 -12.06 3.41
CA LEU A 13 -4.59 -11.64 3.45
C LEU A 13 -5.52 -12.81 3.79
N ALA A 14 -5.20 -14.01 3.29
CA ALA A 14 -5.97 -15.22 3.55
C ALA A 14 -5.97 -15.66 5.03
N ALA A 15 -5.07 -15.11 5.85
CA ALA A 15 -5.03 -15.37 7.28
C ALA A 15 -5.85 -14.37 8.11
N VAL A 16 -6.42 -13.32 7.49
CA VAL A 16 -7.23 -12.32 8.19
C VAL A 16 -8.64 -12.88 8.45
N PRO A 17 -9.05 -13.03 9.72
CA PRO A 17 -10.35 -13.60 10.05
C PRO A 17 -11.49 -12.65 9.63
N GLY A 18 -12.53 -13.21 9.01
CA GLY A 18 -13.72 -12.47 8.59
C GLY A 18 -13.52 -11.59 7.36
N LEU A 19 -12.41 -11.76 6.62
CA LEU A 19 -12.22 -11.05 5.36
C LEU A 19 -13.13 -11.63 4.28
N ASP A 20 -13.81 -10.75 3.55
CA ASP A 20 -14.76 -11.15 2.52
C ASP A 20 -14.10 -12.01 1.41
N PRO A 21 -14.66 -13.18 1.04
CA PRO A 21 -14.07 -14.05 0.02
C PRO A 21 -13.98 -13.42 -1.38
N GLN A 22 -14.90 -12.54 -1.74
CA GLN A 22 -14.87 -11.82 -3.01
C GLN A 22 -13.75 -10.78 -3.00
N ALA A 23 -13.53 -10.08 -1.88
CA ALA A 23 -12.38 -9.19 -1.72
C ALA A 23 -11.06 -9.95 -1.84
N LEU A 24 -10.93 -11.11 -1.19
CA LEU A 24 -9.76 -11.99 -1.31
C LEU A 24 -9.49 -12.42 -2.76
N ALA A 25 -10.54 -12.81 -3.50
CA ALA A 25 -10.41 -13.17 -4.91
C ALA A 25 -9.97 -11.98 -5.78
N ALA A 26 -10.51 -10.79 -5.52
CA ALA A 26 -10.15 -9.56 -6.23
C ALA A 26 -8.68 -9.18 -6.00
N PHE A 27 -8.19 -9.28 -4.76
CA PHE A 27 -6.79 -9.04 -4.41
C PHE A 27 -5.85 -10.06 -5.07
N LYS A 28 -6.19 -11.35 -5.01
CA LYS A 28 -5.41 -12.40 -5.67
C LYS A 28 -5.32 -12.20 -7.18
N GLY A 29 -6.40 -11.75 -7.81
CA GLY A 29 -6.42 -11.40 -9.24
C GLY A 29 -5.50 -10.23 -9.63
N ARG A 30 -4.96 -9.49 -8.65
CA ARG A 30 -4.00 -8.39 -8.83
C ARG A 30 -2.64 -8.65 -8.20
N TRP A 31 -2.36 -9.91 -7.80
CA TRP A 31 -1.14 -10.29 -7.06
C TRP A 31 -0.93 -9.49 -5.76
N ILE A 32 -2.02 -9.06 -5.14
CA ILE A 32 -2.01 -8.47 -3.80
C ILE A 32 -2.28 -9.61 -2.83
N GLU A 33 -1.26 -10.01 -2.07
CA GLU A 33 -1.29 -11.23 -1.26
C GLU A 33 -1.19 -10.93 0.23
N THR A 34 -0.75 -9.72 0.60
CA THR A 34 -0.41 -9.36 1.98
C THR A 34 -1.18 -8.13 2.45
N VAL A 35 -1.41 -8.06 3.77
CA VAL A 35 -2.06 -6.92 4.41
C VAL A 35 -1.25 -5.64 4.21
N GLU A 36 0.07 -5.74 4.27
CA GLU A 36 1.01 -4.63 4.07
C GLU A 36 0.82 -3.97 2.70
N GLN A 37 0.71 -4.76 1.64
CA GLN A 37 0.51 -4.25 0.28
C GLN A 37 -0.79 -3.44 0.18
N VAL A 38 -1.89 -3.93 0.76
CA VAL A 38 -3.18 -3.21 0.75
C VAL A 38 -3.07 -1.91 1.53
N LEU A 39 -2.48 -1.95 2.73
CA LEU A 39 -2.32 -0.76 3.57
C LEU A 39 -1.41 0.28 2.90
N SER A 40 -0.33 -0.13 2.25
CA SER A 40 0.55 0.75 1.48
C SER A 40 -0.13 1.36 0.26
N LEU A 41 -0.94 0.60 -0.47
CA LEU A 41 -1.76 1.16 -1.56
C LEU A 41 -2.75 2.19 -1.03
N SER A 42 -3.33 1.97 0.16
CA SER A 42 -4.28 2.90 0.78
C SER A 42 -3.66 4.22 1.27
N ALA A 43 -2.34 4.37 1.21
CA ALA A 43 -1.63 5.57 1.66
C ALA A 43 -1.83 6.78 0.73
N THR A 44 -2.22 6.55 -0.53
CA THR A 44 -2.46 7.61 -1.51
C THR A 44 -3.94 7.68 -1.90
N THR A 45 -4.38 8.86 -2.36
CA THR A 45 -5.75 9.06 -2.85
C THR A 45 -6.05 8.14 -4.04
N GLU A 46 -5.12 8.05 -4.99
CA GLU A 46 -5.23 7.21 -6.19
C GLU A 46 -5.32 5.73 -5.84
N GLY A 47 -4.53 5.29 -4.86
CA GLY A 47 -4.57 3.91 -4.39
C GLY A 47 -5.87 3.57 -3.66
N ARG A 48 -6.40 4.51 -2.85
CA ARG A 48 -7.74 4.38 -2.23
C ARG A 48 -8.84 4.30 -3.29
N GLU A 49 -8.81 5.15 -4.31
CA GLU A 49 -9.77 5.06 -5.43
C GLU A 49 -9.63 3.74 -6.20
N GLY A 50 -8.41 3.30 -6.46
CA GLY A 50 -8.11 2.02 -7.11
C GLY A 50 -8.69 0.85 -6.34
N LEU A 51 -8.52 0.83 -5.01
CA LEU A 51 -9.08 -0.20 -4.14
C LEU A 51 -10.61 -0.21 -4.16
N ARG A 52 -11.26 0.97 -4.10
CA ARG A 52 -12.73 1.06 -4.20
C ARG A 52 -13.26 0.54 -5.53
N ARG A 53 -12.62 0.91 -6.65
CA ARG A 53 -13.00 0.41 -7.98
C ARG A 53 -12.76 -1.09 -8.12
N LEU A 54 -11.66 -1.61 -7.55
CA LEU A 54 -11.32 -3.03 -7.58
C LEU A 54 -12.36 -3.86 -6.81
N LEU A 55 -12.79 -3.37 -5.64
CA LEU A 55 -13.71 -4.08 -4.75
C LEU A 55 -15.18 -3.76 -5.05
N GLY A 56 -15.46 -2.74 -5.86
CA GLY A 56 -16.82 -2.28 -6.13
C GLY A 56 -17.52 -1.72 -4.89
N CYS A 57 -16.77 -1.12 -3.96
CA CYS A 57 -17.27 -0.65 -2.66
C CYS A 57 -17.27 0.88 -2.54
N ASP A 58 -18.04 1.40 -1.59
CA ASP A 58 -18.02 2.81 -1.24
C ASP A 58 -16.85 3.17 -0.29
N GLN A 59 -16.84 4.42 0.19
CA GLN A 59 -15.79 4.90 1.09
C GLN A 59 -15.88 4.29 2.48
N GLU A 60 -17.09 4.11 3.00
CA GLU A 60 -17.32 3.60 4.36
C GLU A 60 -16.86 2.15 4.45
N GLN A 61 -17.29 1.33 3.49
CA GLN A 61 -16.88 -0.07 3.35
C GLN A 61 -15.37 -0.22 3.19
N LEU A 62 -14.71 0.69 2.45
CA LEU A 62 -13.26 0.70 2.33
C LEU A 62 -12.60 1.00 3.69
N GLU A 63 -13.07 1.98 4.45
CA GLU A 63 -12.48 2.31 5.75
C GLU A 63 -12.68 1.18 6.77
N GLU A 64 -13.83 0.49 6.76
CA GLU A 64 -14.07 -0.69 7.60
C GLU A 64 -13.07 -1.82 7.28
N LEU A 65 -12.90 -2.12 5.99
CA LEU A 65 -11.90 -3.08 5.54
C LEU A 65 -10.49 -2.67 5.98
N LEU A 66 -10.10 -1.43 5.75
CA LEU A 66 -8.79 -0.92 6.13
C LEU A 66 -8.58 -0.95 7.66
N ALA A 67 -9.63 -0.76 8.45
CA ALA A 67 -9.57 -0.88 9.91
C ALA A 67 -9.34 -2.33 10.36
N GLN A 68 -10.05 -3.30 9.76
CA GLN A 68 -9.85 -4.73 10.00
C GLN A 68 -8.42 -5.16 9.65
N LEU A 69 -7.91 -4.70 8.50
CA LEU A 69 -6.55 -4.96 8.05
C LEU A 69 -5.49 -4.33 8.99
N SER A 70 -5.71 -3.09 9.44
CA SER A 70 -4.83 -2.46 10.42
C SER A 70 -4.80 -3.21 11.75
N ALA A 71 -5.92 -3.76 12.20
CA ALA A 71 -5.98 -4.56 13.42
C ALA A 71 -5.15 -5.84 13.32
N ALA A 72 -5.05 -6.43 12.12
CA ALA A 72 -4.27 -7.66 11.89
C ALA A 72 -2.75 -7.45 12.03
N VAL A 73 -2.24 -6.27 11.67
CA VAL A 73 -0.78 -5.95 11.73
C VAL A 73 -0.39 -5.12 12.95
N GLY A 74 -1.37 -4.63 13.71
CA GLY A 74 -1.19 -3.74 14.85
C GLY A 74 -1.08 -2.26 14.47
N PRO A 75 -1.44 -1.35 15.42
CA PRO A 75 -1.60 0.08 15.13
C PRO A 75 -0.30 0.78 14.74
N GLU A 76 0.83 0.39 15.33
CA GLU A 76 2.16 0.94 15.01
C GLU A 76 2.57 0.61 13.56
N THR A 77 2.48 -0.67 13.18
CA THR A 77 2.78 -1.14 11.81
C THR A 77 1.84 -0.51 10.80
N ALA A 78 0.53 -0.47 11.09
CA ALA A 78 -0.46 0.15 10.23
C ALA A 78 -0.17 1.65 10.01
N ARG A 79 0.26 2.36 11.06
CA ARG A 79 0.63 3.79 10.94
C ARG A 79 1.80 3.98 9.98
N VAL A 80 2.84 3.15 10.08
CA VAL A 80 4.00 3.22 9.19
C VAL A 80 3.60 2.95 7.75
N LEU A 81 2.78 1.94 7.51
CA LEU A 81 2.39 1.52 6.16
C LEU A 81 1.44 2.50 5.45
N ARG A 82 0.65 3.25 6.22
CA ARG A 82 -0.27 4.27 5.70
C ARG A 82 0.38 5.63 5.46
N GLN A 83 1.65 5.80 5.81
CA GLN A 83 2.38 7.00 5.46
C GLN A 83 2.81 6.91 4.00
N PRO A 84 2.50 7.92 3.16
CA PRO A 84 3.07 7.99 1.82
C PRO A 84 4.58 8.10 1.97
N GLN A 85 5.31 7.05 1.61
CA GLN A 85 6.77 7.12 1.58
C GLN A 85 7.18 7.96 0.37
N ALA A 86 7.96 9.01 0.61
CA ALA A 86 8.72 9.64 -0.45
C ALA A 86 9.56 8.54 -1.09
N GLY A 87 9.41 8.33 -2.41
CA GLY A 87 10.18 7.32 -3.11
C GLY A 87 11.66 7.47 -2.75
N GLY A 88 12.28 6.36 -2.31
CA GLY A 88 13.74 6.29 -2.16
C GLY A 88 14.44 6.70 -3.46
N GLU A 89 15.77 6.76 -3.46
CA GLU A 89 16.70 7.39 -4.42
C GLU A 89 16.31 7.51 -5.92
N CYS A 90 15.36 6.71 -6.45
CA CYS A 90 14.65 6.94 -7.70
C CYS A 90 13.68 8.16 -7.71
N GLY A 91 13.29 8.73 -6.57
CA GLY A 91 12.49 9.97 -6.51
C GLY A 91 13.25 11.22 -6.99
N LEU A 92 14.58 11.16 -7.03
CA LEU A 92 15.46 12.23 -7.49
C LEU A 92 15.51 12.38 -9.02
N LEU A 93 14.97 11.42 -9.78
CA LEU A 93 14.91 11.53 -11.25
C LEU A 93 13.78 12.46 -11.72
N LEU A 94 12.86 12.86 -10.84
CA LEU A 94 11.73 13.74 -11.16
C LEU A 94 11.77 15.09 -10.43
N THR A 95 12.74 15.33 -9.56
CA THR A 95 12.98 16.69 -9.05
C THR A 95 13.64 17.53 -10.13
N ASP A 96 13.06 18.71 -10.36
CA ASP A 96 13.30 19.76 -11.36
C ASP A 96 14.78 20.18 -11.61
N GLU A 97 15.76 19.58 -10.93
CA GLU A 97 17.19 19.84 -11.09
C GLU A 97 17.81 19.33 -12.40
N HIS A 98 17.12 18.49 -13.18
CA HIS A 98 17.58 18.11 -14.52
C HIS A 98 17.24 19.13 -15.62
N LYS A 99 16.38 20.12 -15.35
CA LYS A 99 16.00 21.14 -16.36
C LYS A 99 17.06 22.22 -16.58
N LYS A 100 18.07 22.35 -15.71
CA LYS A 100 19.09 23.41 -15.79
C LYS A 100 20.45 22.97 -16.36
N LYS A 101 20.64 21.68 -16.68
CA LYS A 101 21.95 21.16 -17.16
C LYS A 101 22.01 20.73 -18.63
N HIS A 102 20.89 20.70 -19.36
CA HIS A 102 20.91 20.53 -20.81
C HIS A 102 20.33 21.77 -21.46
N GLY A 103 21.21 22.70 -21.85
CA GLY A 103 20.87 23.88 -22.63
C GLY A 103 20.26 23.47 -23.97
N LEU A 104 18.93 23.47 -24.02
CA LEU A 104 18.15 23.49 -25.26
C LEU A 104 17.50 24.87 -25.32
N SER A 105 18.24 25.78 -25.95
CA SER A 105 17.67 26.94 -26.64
C SER A 105 16.87 26.49 -27.86
#